data_AF-A0A511N420-F1
#
_entry.id   AF-A0A511N420-F1
#
_cell.length_a   1.000
_cell.length_b   1.000
_cell.length_c   1.000
_cell.angle_alpha   90.00
_cell.angle_beta   90.00
_cell.angle_gamma   90.00
#
_symmetry.space_group_name_H-M   'P 1'
#
loop_
_entity.id
_entity.type
_entity.pdbx_description
1 polymer ?
#
loop_
_entity_poly.entity_id
_entity_poly.type
_entity_poly.pdbx_seq_one_letter_code
_entity_poly.pdbx_strand_id
1 'polypeptide(L)'
;MPKAYLVMDRDYLYNDETYAPWFDDNICTEPIRILDTREEAEQFARELALPRFRNLLLGDYSLGSPDQVTSLSLPELYEKLSEATGDVSILQAGRKSPKTAWADIEIPAHLSDERLHQVMDVLDRIRFYEVVESTSEDPQALEQARTLINAGVVDPSQQLYRAYRVPEEDIAEAVKLFGLEFEPFDGGL
;
A
#
# COMPACT_ATOMS: atom_id res chain seq x y z
N MET A 1 14.98 -23.20 5.69
CA MET A 1 15.69 -21.92 5.55
C MET A 1 14.92 -20.90 6.37
N PRO A 2 15.58 -20.03 7.14
CA PRO A 2 14.90 -18.90 7.76
C PRO A 2 14.25 -18.09 6.64
N LYS A 3 12.96 -17.81 6.77
CA LYS A 3 12.24 -16.92 5.86
C LYS A 3 11.95 -15.63 6.62
N ALA A 4 12.09 -14.50 5.95
CA ALA A 4 11.70 -13.21 6.47
C ALA A 4 10.86 -12.49 5.42
N TYR A 5 9.92 -11.67 5.89
CA TYR A 5 8.98 -10.94 5.05
C TYR A 5 9.04 -9.46 5.41
N LEU A 6 9.52 -8.64 4.47
CA LEU A 6 9.58 -7.20 4.61
C LEU A 6 8.24 -6.60 4.19
N VAL A 7 7.66 -5.78 5.05
CA VAL A 7 6.57 -4.86 4.73
C VAL A 7 7.19 -3.49 4.45
N MET A 8 6.88 -2.93 3.28
CA MET A 8 7.35 -1.60 2.86
C MET A 8 6.19 -0.74 2.36
N ASP A 9 6.31 0.59 2.48
CA ASP A 9 5.38 1.53 1.85
C ASP A 9 5.61 1.50 0.33
N ARG A 10 4.52 1.46 -0.44
CA ARG A 10 4.58 1.73 -1.87
C ARG A 10 4.33 3.22 -2.05
N ASP A 11 5.42 3.95 -2.28
CA ASP A 11 5.35 5.38 -2.54
C ASP A 11 4.65 5.73 -3.83
N TYR A 12 3.67 6.62 -3.73
CA TYR A 12 3.12 7.28 -4.91
C TYR A 12 4.24 8.12 -5.53
N LEU A 13 4.95 7.58 -6.53
CA LEU A 13 5.72 8.41 -7.43
C LEU A 13 4.69 9.10 -8.32
N TYR A 14 4.21 10.24 -7.85
CA TYR A 14 3.43 11.14 -8.65
C TYR A 14 4.33 11.63 -9.77
N ASN A 15 3.98 11.32 -11.02
CA ASN A 15 4.59 11.99 -12.16
C ASN A 15 3.56 12.96 -12.77
N ASP A 16 4.03 14.15 -13.12
CA ASP A 16 3.19 15.19 -13.74
C ASP A 16 2.60 14.77 -15.09
N GLU A 17 3.15 13.73 -15.70
CA GLU A 17 2.74 13.24 -17.02
C GLU A 17 1.58 12.25 -16.96
N THR A 18 1.50 11.45 -15.90
CA THR A 18 0.53 10.35 -15.79
C THR A 18 -0.34 10.42 -14.54
N TYR A 19 -0.18 11.36 -13.60
CA TYR A 19 -1.14 11.55 -12.47
C TYR A 19 -1.61 10.23 -11.81
N ALA A 20 -0.74 9.21 -11.78
CA ALA A 20 -1.07 7.87 -11.31
C ALA A 20 0.11 7.32 -10.51
N PRO A 21 -0.16 6.45 -9.53
CA PRO A 21 0.89 5.73 -8.83
C PRO A 21 1.68 4.89 -9.83
N TRP A 22 2.91 5.30 -10.10
CA TRP A 22 3.92 4.40 -10.63
C TRP A 22 4.81 3.99 -9.45
N PHE A 23 4.97 2.69 -9.27
CA PHE A 23 5.94 2.14 -8.34
C PHE A 23 6.91 1.29 -9.17
N ASP A 24 8.20 1.34 -8.87
CA ASP A 24 9.14 0.36 -9.42
C ASP A 24 9.17 -0.84 -8.47
N ASP A 25 8.91 -2.04 -9.00
CA ASP A 25 8.82 -3.27 -8.21
C ASP A 25 10.13 -3.64 -7.49
N ASN A 26 11.26 -3.03 -7.86
CA ASN A 26 12.56 -3.29 -7.23
C ASN A 26 13.03 -2.16 -6.29
N ILE A 27 12.27 -1.08 -6.15
CA ILE A 27 12.67 0.07 -5.33
C ILE A 27 11.95 0.07 -3.99
N CYS A 28 12.72 0.24 -2.91
CA CYS A 28 12.22 0.45 -1.56
C CYS A 28 12.64 1.83 -1.09
N THR A 29 11.67 2.64 -0.68
CA THR A 29 11.91 3.99 -0.15
C THR A 29 11.61 4.09 1.35
N GLU A 30 10.72 3.23 1.85
CA GLU A 30 10.35 3.13 3.26
C GLU A 30 10.10 1.66 3.67
N PRO A 31 11.13 0.97 4.19
CA PRO A 31 10.93 -0.30 4.86
C PRO A 31 10.33 -0.08 6.24
N ILE A 32 9.26 -0.81 6.56
CA ILE A 32 8.44 -0.58 7.75
C ILE A 32 8.68 -1.65 8.80
N ARG A 33 8.64 -2.92 8.38
CA ARG A 33 8.71 -4.05 9.31
C ARG A 33 9.16 -5.34 8.65
N ILE A 34 9.97 -6.12 9.35
CA ILE A 34 10.33 -7.50 8.96
C ILE A 34 9.66 -8.50 9.93
N LEU A 35 8.93 -9.45 9.36
CA LEU A 35 8.15 -10.49 10.04
C LEU A 35 8.58 -11.89 9.61
N ASP A 36 8.23 -12.91 10.40
CA ASP A 36 8.68 -14.29 10.20
C ASP A 36 7.83 -15.07 9.21
N THR A 37 6.56 -14.69 9.09
CA THR A 37 5.61 -15.37 8.21
C THR A 37 4.95 -14.40 7.25
N ARG A 38 4.58 -14.92 6.08
CA ARG A 38 3.87 -14.16 5.05
C ARG A 38 2.50 -13.69 5.54
N GLU A 39 1.79 -14.57 6.24
CA GLU A 39 0.46 -14.30 6.78
C GLU A 39 0.47 -13.13 7.77
N GLU A 40 1.42 -13.10 8.71
CA GLU A 40 1.58 -11.98 9.63
C GLU A 40 1.95 -10.68 8.91
N ALA A 41 2.79 -10.76 7.88
CA ALA A 41 3.18 -9.61 7.08
C ALA A 41 2.02 -9.03 6.26
N GLU A 42 1.22 -9.88 5.62
CA GLU A 42 0.03 -9.49 4.87
C GLU A 42 -1.04 -8.91 5.80
N GLN A 43 -1.25 -9.50 6.99
CA GLN A 43 -2.16 -8.94 7.98
C GLN A 43 -1.66 -7.57 8.48
N PHE A 44 -0.38 -7.44 8.81
CA PHE A 44 0.21 -6.18 9.25
C PHE A 44 0.08 -5.08 8.19
N ALA A 45 0.37 -5.41 6.92
CA ALA A 45 0.20 -4.50 5.80
C ALA A 45 -1.26 -4.04 5.64
N ARG A 46 -2.23 -4.95 5.82
CA ARG A 46 -3.66 -4.60 5.77
C ARG A 46 -4.06 -3.66 6.91
N GLU A 47 -3.66 -3.96 8.14
CA GLU A 47 -3.94 -3.10 9.30
C GLU A 47 -3.34 -1.70 9.12
N LEU A 48 -2.12 -1.63 8.57
CA LEU A 48 -1.44 -0.37 8.32
C LEU A 48 -2.13 0.46 7.22
N ALA A 49 -2.80 -0.18 6.25
CA ALA A 49 -3.53 0.50 5.18
C ALA A 49 -4.88 1.09 5.63
N LEU A 50 -5.48 0.60 6.73
CA LEU A 50 -6.81 1.04 7.18
C LEU A 50 -6.99 2.57 7.25
N PRO A 51 -6.04 3.36 7.81
CA PRO A 51 -6.19 4.81 7.85
C PRO A 51 -6.16 5.46 6.47
N ARG A 52 -5.44 4.88 5.49
CA ARG A 52 -5.32 5.44 4.14
C ARG A 52 -6.53 5.12 3.25
N PHE A 53 -7.30 4.09 3.57
CA PHE A 53 -8.60 3.82 2.92
C PHE A 53 -9.73 4.71 3.42
N ARG A 54 -9.59 5.37 4.58
CA ARG A 54 -10.62 6.29 5.10
C ARG A 54 -10.59 7.61 4.34
N ASN A 55 -11.75 8.07 3.87
CA ASN A 55 -11.91 9.23 2.96
C ASN A 55 -11.16 9.09 1.64
N LEU A 56 -10.89 7.85 1.21
CA LEU A 56 -10.25 7.62 -0.06
C LEU A 56 -11.22 7.90 -1.20
N LEU A 57 -10.90 8.87 -2.05
CA LEU A 57 -11.59 9.10 -3.32
C LEU A 57 -10.99 8.19 -4.39
N LEU A 58 -11.77 7.30 -4.98
CA LEU A 58 -11.24 6.32 -5.92
C LEU A 58 -10.66 6.96 -7.20
N GLY A 59 -11.24 8.09 -7.64
CA GLY A 59 -10.78 8.83 -8.81
C GLY A 59 -9.35 9.37 -8.66
N ASP A 60 -8.87 9.61 -7.44
CA ASP A 60 -7.51 10.09 -7.19
C ASP A 60 -6.45 8.99 -7.39
N TYR A 61 -6.89 7.74 -7.49
CA TYR A 61 -6.02 6.57 -7.52
C TYR A 61 -5.69 6.04 -8.91
N SER A 62 -6.33 6.58 -9.94
CA SER A 62 -6.36 5.96 -11.24
C SER A 62 -6.48 7.01 -12.35
N LEU A 63 -5.80 6.74 -13.47
CA LEU A 63 -5.89 7.52 -14.70
C LEU A 63 -7.20 7.25 -15.46
N GLY A 64 -8.33 7.32 -14.77
CA GLY A 64 -9.65 7.16 -15.37
C GLY A 64 -9.98 5.72 -15.77
N SER A 65 -9.28 4.71 -15.23
CA SER A 65 -9.61 3.30 -15.44
C SER A 65 -9.95 2.56 -14.15
N PRO A 66 -11.17 1.98 -14.02
CA PRO A 66 -11.56 1.19 -12.86
C PRO A 66 -10.72 -0.08 -12.70
N ASP A 67 -10.14 -0.60 -13.79
CA ASP A 67 -9.28 -1.79 -13.76
C ASP A 67 -7.97 -1.54 -12.98
N GLN A 68 -7.64 -0.29 -12.62
CA GLN A 68 -6.48 0.02 -11.78
C GLN A 68 -6.80 -0.10 -10.28
N VAL A 69 -8.09 -0.07 -9.89
CA VAL A 69 -8.50 -0.13 -8.48
C VAL A 69 -9.11 -1.47 -8.09
N THR A 70 -9.62 -2.25 -9.05
CA THR A 70 -10.22 -3.56 -8.79
C THR A 70 -10.01 -4.55 -9.94
N SER A 71 -10.03 -5.85 -9.64
CA SER A 71 -10.13 -6.94 -10.62
C SER A 71 -11.57 -7.28 -11.02
N LEU A 72 -12.57 -6.73 -10.34
CA LEU A 72 -13.99 -6.99 -10.58
C LEU A 72 -14.51 -6.29 -11.83
N SER A 73 -15.58 -6.84 -12.42
CA SER A 73 -16.33 -6.08 -13.42
C SER A 73 -17.02 -4.87 -12.78
N LEU A 74 -17.24 -3.81 -13.56
CA LEU A 74 -17.91 -2.60 -13.07
C LEU A 74 -19.24 -2.87 -12.33
N PRO A 75 -20.17 -3.71 -12.84
CA PRO A 75 -21.39 -4.04 -12.09
C PRO A 75 -21.12 -4.68 -10.72
N GLU A 76 -20.16 -5.61 -10.64
CA GLU A 76 -19.79 -6.30 -9.40
C GLU A 76 -19.09 -5.35 -8.43
N LEU A 77 -18.23 -4.46 -8.93
CA LEU A 77 -17.61 -3.39 -8.14
C LEU A 77 -18.68 -2.56 -7.43
N TYR A 78 -19.66 -2.04 -8.17
CA TYR A 78 -20.70 -1.19 -7.57
C TYR A 78 -21.58 -1.95 -6.57
N GLU A 79 -21.90 -3.21 -6.84
CA GLU A 79 -22.70 -4.04 -5.93
C GLU A 79 -21.94 -4.32 -4.63
N LYS A 80 -20.72 -4.84 -4.73
CA LYS A 80 -19.92 -5.21 -3.55
C LYS A 80 -19.49 -4.00 -2.75
N LEU A 81 -19.13 -2.89 -3.41
CA LEU A 81 -18.75 -1.68 -2.72
C LEU A 81 -19.94 -1.02 -2.02
N SER A 82 -21.13 -1.06 -2.64
CA SER A 82 -22.37 -0.62 -1.98
C SER A 82 -22.69 -1.46 -0.73
N GLU A 83 -22.47 -2.78 -0.79
CA GLU A 83 -22.66 -3.67 0.37
C GLU A 83 -21.62 -3.43 1.48
N ALA A 84 -20.35 -3.29 1.11
CA ALA A 84 -19.24 -3.09 2.05
C ALA A 84 -19.34 -1.74 2.77
N THR A 85 -19.74 -0.69 2.06
CA THR A 85 -19.91 0.66 2.62
C THR A 85 -21.29 0.88 3.25
N GLY A 86 -22.29 0.08 2.87
CA GLY A 86 -23.69 0.31 3.22
C GLY A 86 -24.35 1.46 2.45
N ASP A 87 -23.69 2.02 1.43
CA ASP A 87 -24.21 3.12 0.62
C ASP A 87 -24.85 2.61 -0.68
N VAL A 88 -26.19 2.62 -0.73
CA VAL A 88 -26.98 2.24 -1.92
C VAL A 88 -26.81 3.24 -3.08
N SER A 89 -26.38 4.47 -2.80
CA SER A 89 -26.17 5.50 -3.83
C SER A 89 -25.09 5.08 -4.85
N ILE A 90 -24.06 4.36 -4.40
CA ILE A 90 -23.00 3.79 -5.25
C ILE A 90 -23.59 2.92 -6.35
N LEU A 91 -24.47 1.98 -5.98
CA LEU A 91 -25.11 1.09 -6.94
C LEU A 91 -26.02 1.85 -7.92
N GLN A 92 -26.72 2.89 -7.45
CA GLN A 92 -27.56 3.71 -8.30
C GLN A 92 -26.75 4.56 -9.28
N ALA A 93 -25.64 5.13 -8.85
CA ALA A 93 -24.72 5.89 -9.69
C ALA A 93 -24.08 4.98 -10.74
N GLY A 94 -23.59 3.81 -10.32
CA GLY A 94 -23.03 2.80 -11.21
C GLY A 94 -24.00 2.32 -12.28
N ARG A 95 -25.28 2.17 -11.98
CA ARG A 95 -26.31 1.82 -12.99
C ARG A 95 -26.56 2.94 -14.01
N LYS A 96 -26.44 4.21 -13.60
CA LYS A 96 -26.66 5.37 -14.48
C LYS A 96 -25.46 5.65 -15.37
N SER A 97 -24.25 5.57 -14.81
CA SER A 97 -23.01 5.93 -15.49
C SER A 97 -21.88 4.95 -15.15
N PRO A 98 -21.98 3.67 -15.60
CA PRO A 98 -21.09 2.61 -15.15
C PRO A 98 -19.60 2.88 -15.37
N LYS A 99 -19.23 3.63 -16.41
CA LYS A 99 -17.83 3.87 -16.76
C LYS A 99 -17.17 5.00 -15.98
N THR A 100 -17.94 5.89 -15.36
CA THR A 100 -17.42 7.14 -14.78
C THR A 100 -17.79 7.31 -13.31
N ALA A 101 -18.92 6.76 -12.85
CA ALA A 101 -19.40 6.95 -11.49
C ALA A 101 -18.45 6.42 -10.41
N TRP A 102 -17.61 5.43 -10.73
CA TRP A 102 -16.66 4.85 -9.78
C TRP A 102 -15.64 5.89 -9.28
N ALA A 103 -15.26 6.86 -10.11
CA ALA A 103 -14.24 7.85 -9.78
C ALA A 103 -14.70 8.82 -8.67
N ASP A 104 -16.02 9.06 -8.57
CA ASP A 104 -16.61 9.95 -7.57
C ASP A 104 -16.91 9.24 -6.23
N ILE A 105 -16.59 7.95 -6.10
CA ILE A 105 -16.85 7.19 -4.88
C ILE A 105 -15.79 7.55 -3.84
N GLU A 106 -16.25 8.06 -2.70
CA GLU A 106 -15.43 8.28 -1.51
C GLU A 106 -15.73 7.21 -0.46
N ILE A 107 -14.69 6.57 0.07
CA ILE A 107 -14.82 5.59 1.15
C ILE A 107 -15.05 6.33 2.47
N PRO A 108 -16.16 6.11 3.19
CA PRO A 108 -16.46 6.88 4.39
C PRO A 108 -15.46 6.65 5.54
N ALA A 109 -14.97 7.73 6.18
CA ALA A 109 -14.07 7.63 7.33
C ALA A 109 -14.59 6.78 8.51
N HIS A 110 -15.91 6.74 8.68
CA HIS A 110 -16.56 6.19 9.87
C HIS A 110 -16.85 4.68 9.77
N LEU A 111 -16.44 4.02 8.68
CA LEU A 111 -16.56 2.57 8.59
C LEU A 111 -15.74 1.87 9.69
N SER A 112 -16.27 0.76 10.20
CA SER A 112 -15.52 -0.11 11.10
C SER A 112 -14.37 -0.79 10.35
N ASP A 113 -13.36 -1.27 11.08
CA ASP A 113 -12.21 -1.93 10.47
C ASP A 113 -12.63 -3.18 9.69
N GLU A 114 -13.63 -3.94 10.16
CA GLU A 114 -14.15 -5.10 9.43
C GLU A 114 -14.80 -4.71 8.09
N ARG A 115 -15.51 -3.58 8.05
CA ARG A 115 -16.09 -3.06 6.80
C ARG A 115 -15.01 -2.49 5.87
N LEU A 116 -13.99 -1.83 6.42
CA LEU A 116 -12.85 -1.39 5.63
C LEU A 116 -12.09 -2.57 5.02
N HIS A 117 -11.89 -3.66 5.76
CA HIS A 117 -11.30 -4.87 5.20
C HIS A 117 -12.11 -5.42 4.03
N GLN A 118 -13.44 -5.39 4.10
CA GLN A 118 -14.29 -5.75 2.95
C GLN A 118 -14.11 -4.79 1.77
N VAL A 119 -14.00 -3.48 2.03
CA VAL A 119 -13.69 -2.49 0.99
C VAL A 119 -12.34 -2.80 0.33
N MET A 120 -11.32 -3.14 1.11
CA MET A 120 -9.99 -3.50 0.60
C MET A 120 -10.03 -4.77 -0.26
N ASP A 121 -10.88 -5.75 0.09
CA ASP A 121 -11.08 -6.96 -0.72
C ASP A 121 -11.74 -6.65 -2.07
N VAL A 122 -12.62 -5.64 -2.11
CA VAL A 122 -13.25 -5.15 -3.34
C VAL A 122 -12.25 -4.35 -4.18
N LEU A 123 -11.39 -3.57 -3.53
CA LEU A 123 -10.38 -2.71 -4.13
C LEU A 123 -8.99 -3.37 -4.13
N ASP A 124 -8.93 -4.64 -4.56
CA ASP A 124 -7.78 -5.55 -4.47
C ASP A 124 -6.50 -5.11 -5.23
N ARG A 125 -6.61 -4.05 -6.05
CA ARG A 125 -5.47 -3.47 -6.77
C ARG A 125 -4.91 -2.22 -6.11
N ILE A 126 -5.62 -1.65 -5.14
CA ILE A 126 -5.11 -0.55 -4.33
C ILE A 126 -4.15 -1.11 -3.28
N ARG A 127 -2.85 -0.89 -3.48
CA ARG A 127 -1.78 -1.40 -2.62
C ARG A 127 -0.93 -0.26 -2.08
N PHE A 128 -1.18 0.10 -0.82
CA PHE A 128 -0.37 1.07 -0.08
C PHE A 128 0.92 0.47 0.47
N TYR A 129 0.88 -0.83 0.75
CA TYR A 129 1.98 -1.55 1.38
C TYR A 129 2.23 -2.84 0.62
N GLU A 130 3.49 -3.22 0.52
CA GLU A 130 3.94 -4.42 -0.16
C GLU A 130 4.65 -5.35 0.79
N VAL A 131 4.45 -6.65 0.58
CA VAL A 131 5.11 -7.73 1.31
C VAL A 131 6.09 -8.44 0.39
N VAL A 132 7.38 -8.36 0.72
CA VAL A 132 8.47 -8.94 -0.05
C VAL A 132 9.15 -10.05 0.75
N GLU A 133 9.31 -11.23 0.14
CA GLU A 133 10.02 -12.36 0.76
C GLU A 133 11.54 -12.17 0.61
N SER A 134 12.29 -12.49 1.66
CA SER A 134 13.76 -12.45 1.63
C SER A 134 14.33 -13.34 0.54
N THR A 135 15.30 -12.82 -0.22
CA THR A 135 16.12 -13.60 -1.16
C THR A 135 17.37 -14.17 -0.51
N SER A 136 17.79 -13.60 0.64
CA SER A 136 18.89 -14.11 1.45
C SER A 136 18.50 -15.35 2.26
N GLU A 137 19.46 -16.27 2.40
CA GLU A 137 19.36 -17.44 3.29
C GLU A 137 20.17 -17.29 4.59
N ASP A 138 20.86 -16.16 4.80
CA ASP A 138 21.70 -15.91 5.97
C ASP A 138 20.85 -15.48 7.20
N PRO A 139 20.67 -16.35 8.21
CA PRO A 139 19.87 -16.03 9.40
C PRO A 139 20.42 -14.85 10.21
N GLN A 140 21.74 -14.65 10.24
CA GLN A 140 22.33 -13.59 11.04
C GLN A 140 22.12 -12.23 10.38
N ALA A 141 22.28 -12.15 9.06
CA ALA A 141 21.99 -10.94 8.29
C ALA A 141 20.51 -10.55 8.39
N LEU A 142 19.60 -11.54 8.28
CA LEU A 142 18.16 -11.31 8.41
C LEU A 142 17.77 -10.79 9.80
N GLU A 143 18.40 -11.29 10.86
CA GLU A 143 18.11 -10.83 12.22
C GLU A 143 18.67 -9.41 12.49
N GLN A 144 19.82 -9.08 11.91
CA GLN A 144 20.38 -7.72 11.96
C GLN A 144 19.46 -6.74 11.24
N ALA A 145 19.04 -7.07 10.02
CA ALA A 145 18.08 -6.27 9.26
C ALA A 145 16.77 -6.10 10.02
N ARG A 146 16.23 -7.17 10.61
CA ARG A 146 15.02 -7.11 11.45
C ARG A 146 15.18 -6.16 12.61
N THR A 147 16.30 -6.22 13.32
CA THR A 147 16.59 -5.35 14.47
C THR A 147 16.62 -3.88 14.03
N LEU A 148 17.28 -3.59 12.90
CA LEU A 148 17.37 -2.24 12.34
C LEU A 148 15.99 -1.71 11.89
N ILE A 149 15.31 -2.44 11.00
CA ILE A 149 14.04 -2.00 10.41
C ILE A 149 12.94 -1.89 11.46
N ASN A 150 12.80 -2.88 12.34
CA ASN A 150 11.73 -2.88 13.34
C ASN A 150 11.93 -1.84 14.46
N ALA A 151 13.11 -1.24 14.58
CA ALA A 151 13.34 -0.08 15.45
C ALA A 151 12.72 1.21 14.87
N GLY A 152 12.32 1.20 13.60
CA GLY A 152 11.74 2.33 12.87
C GLY A 152 12.82 3.20 12.24
N VAL A 153 12.96 3.11 10.92
CA VAL A 153 14.00 3.83 10.17
C VAL A 153 13.56 5.20 9.64
N VAL A 154 12.26 5.45 9.51
CA VAL A 154 11.71 6.75 9.11
C VAL A 154 11.21 7.52 10.34
N ASP A 155 11.44 8.83 10.37
CA ASP A 155 10.85 9.72 11.37
C ASP A 155 9.39 10.07 11.02
N PRO A 156 8.40 9.58 11.79
CA PRO A 156 6.99 9.83 11.53
C PRO A 156 6.58 11.31 11.70
N SER A 157 7.45 12.18 12.24
CA SER A 157 7.18 13.60 12.40
C SER A 157 7.43 14.44 11.13
N GLN A 158 8.10 13.87 10.12
CA GLN A 158 8.47 14.55 8.89
C GLN A 158 7.77 13.87 7.70
N GLN A 159 6.55 14.31 7.38
CA GLN A 159 5.76 13.72 6.29
C GLN A 159 6.04 14.34 4.91
N LEU A 160 6.60 15.55 4.87
CA LEU A 160 6.90 16.27 3.62
C LEU A 160 8.27 15.90 3.03
N TYR A 161 9.19 15.45 3.88
CA TYR A 161 10.52 14.98 3.53
C TYR A 161 10.82 13.79 4.43
N ARG A 162 11.22 12.64 3.87
CA ARG A 162 11.56 11.50 4.71
C ARG A 162 12.90 11.76 5.40
N ALA A 163 12.85 11.90 6.72
CA ALA A 163 14.04 11.90 7.54
C ALA A 163 14.31 10.47 8.03
N TYR A 164 15.47 9.93 7.67
CA TYR A 164 15.89 8.61 8.12
C TYR A 164 16.63 8.73 9.46
N ARG A 165 16.27 7.86 10.41
CA ARG A 165 16.83 7.80 11.78
C ARG A 165 18.14 7.01 11.85
N VAL A 166 18.44 6.28 10.79
CA VAL A 166 19.63 5.44 10.64
C VAL A 166 20.30 5.79 9.31
N PRO A 167 21.62 5.53 9.16
CA PRO A 167 22.31 5.75 7.90
C PRO A 167 21.62 5.03 6.74
N GLU A 168 21.45 5.72 5.60
CA GLU A 168 20.83 5.16 4.39
C GLU A 168 21.56 3.91 3.88
N GLU A 169 22.88 3.83 4.08
CA GLU A 169 23.69 2.65 3.76
C GLU A 169 23.28 1.41 4.55
N ASP A 170 22.91 1.56 5.83
CA ASP A 170 22.45 0.45 6.66
C ASP A 170 21.06 -0.03 6.22
N ILE A 171 20.20 0.90 5.78
CA ILE A 171 18.88 0.59 5.21
C ILE A 171 19.06 -0.15 3.88
N ALA A 172 19.94 0.36 3.00
CA ALA A 172 20.24 -0.23 1.71
C ALA A 172 20.74 -1.68 1.83
N GLU A 173 21.68 -1.95 2.74
CA GLU A 173 22.16 -3.32 2.99
C GLU A 173 21.05 -4.22 3.56
N ALA A 174 20.15 -3.69 4.40
CA ALA A 174 19.03 -4.45 4.93
C ALA A 174 18.00 -4.84 3.86
N VAL A 175 17.56 -3.90 3.01
CA VAL A 175 16.53 -4.18 1.98
C VAL A 175 17.06 -5.01 0.81
N LYS A 176 18.37 -4.96 0.56
CA LYS A 176 19.04 -5.82 -0.43
C LYS A 176 18.89 -7.32 -0.13
N LEU A 177 18.73 -7.69 1.14
CA LEU A 177 18.41 -9.07 1.55
C LEU A 177 17.04 -9.56 1.02
N PHE A 178 16.21 -8.65 0.52
CA PHE A 178 14.91 -8.89 -0.10
C PHE A 178 14.95 -8.68 -1.62
N GLY A 179 16.14 -8.48 -2.20
CA GLY A 179 16.30 -8.24 -3.64
C GLY A 179 15.89 -6.84 -4.10
N LEU A 180 15.82 -5.88 -3.17
CA LEU A 180 15.41 -4.50 -3.44
C LEU A 180 16.61 -3.55 -3.46
N GLU A 181 16.48 -2.45 -4.17
CA GLU A 181 17.35 -1.27 -4.11
C GLU A 181 16.71 -0.21 -3.22
N PHE A 182 17.51 0.45 -2.38
CA PHE A 182 17.02 1.53 -1.54
C PHE A 182 17.23 2.87 -2.22
N GLU A 183 16.14 3.61 -2.42
CA GLU A 183 16.18 4.98 -2.92
C GLU A 183 15.58 5.93 -1.88
N PRO A 184 16.38 6.81 -1.27
CA PRO A 184 15.87 7.81 -0.34
C PRO A 184 14.81 8.68 -1.01
N PHE A 185 13.68 8.88 -0.33
CA PHE A 185 12.66 9.79 -0.84
C PHE A 185 13.01 11.24 -0.50
N ASP A 186 13.61 11.94 -1.47
CA ASP A 186 14.06 13.33 -1.33
C ASP A 186 12.95 14.38 -1.44
N GLY A 187 11.68 13.97 -1.46
CA GLY A 187 10.54 14.89 -1.60
C GLY A 187 10.38 15.39 -3.03
N GLY A 188 10.21 14.46 -3.97
CA GLY A 188 9.88 14.77 -5.37
C GLY A 188 8.65 15.69 -5.42
N LEU A 189 8.90 16.95 -5.78
CA LEU A 189 7.88 17.93 -6.16
C LEU A 189 7.27 17.55 -7.51
#